data_AF-A0A800F388-F1
#
_entry.id   AF-A0A800F388-F1
#
_cell.length_a   1.000
_cell.length_b   1.000
_cell.length_c   1.000
_cell.angle_alpha   90.00
_cell.angle_beta   90.00
_cell.angle_gamma   90.00
#
_symmetry.space_group_name_H-M   'P 1'
#
loop_
_entity.id
_entity.type
_entity.pdbx_description
1 polymer ?
#
loop_
_entity_poly.entity_id
_entity_poly.type
_entity_poly.pdbx_seq_one_letter_code
_entity_poly.pdbx_strand_id
1 'polypeptide(L)'
;MAIIELESPLVFRHNVRPICLPEKMETQVDKLADHAVILVGWGKQQSDSNDLTESYKNAQLIVYHQARCNDSVRNSNGDIGYLIRQLLPRKFTDDLMCAGFYLGGIGSCFGDSGGPLLKKIYGNLLKYTYIWVTFP
;
A
#
# COMPACT_ATOMS: atom_id res chain seq x y z
N MET A 1 -3.70 -12.84 0.31
CA MET A 1 -2.31 -12.84 -0.20
C MET A 1 -2.08 -14.10 -1.01
N ALA A 2 -1.21 -14.03 -2.00
CA ALA A 2 -0.86 -15.16 -2.86
C ALA A 2 0.63 -15.08 -3.23
N ILE A 3 1.20 -16.23 -3.60
CA ILE A 3 2.53 -16.34 -4.21
C ILE A 3 2.29 -16.86 -5.63
N ILE A 4 2.99 -16.27 -6.60
CA ILE A 4 2.97 -16.71 -7.98
C ILE A 4 4.36 -17.24 -8.31
N GLU A 5 4.43 -18.53 -8.63
CA GLU A 5 5.64 -19.16 -9.13
C GLU A 5 5.67 -19.05 -10.65
N LEU A 6 6.79 -18.64 -11.21
CA LEU A 6 6.98 -18.55 -12.66
C LEU A 6 7.30 -19.93 -13.21
N GLU A 7 6.78 -20.26 -14.39
CA GLU A 7 7.10 -21.52 -15.08
C GLU A 7 8.60 -21.69 -15.37
N SER A 8 9.32 -20.57 -15.56
CA SER A 8 10.77 -20.56 -15.75
C SER A 8 11.44 -19.43 -14.96
N PRO A 9 12.72 -19.60 -14.53
CA PRO A 9 13.42 -18.58 -13.77
C PRO A 9 13.55 -17.26 -14.52
N LEU A 10 13.27 -16.15 -13.81
CA LEU A 10 13.41 -14.81 -14.36
C LEU A 10 14.90 -14.43 -14.53
N VAL A 11 15.26 -13.89 -15.69
CA VAL A 11 16.60 -13.34 -15.93
C VAL A 11 16.66 -11.89 -15.46
N PHE A 12 17.41 -11.63 -14.39
CA PHE A 12 17.58 -10.28 -13.86
C PHE A 12 18.38 -9.37 -14.81
N ARG A 13 17.95 -8.11 -14.89
CA ARG A 13 18.55 -7.06 -15.74
C ARG A 13 18.63 -5.75 -14.96
N HIS A 14 19.14 -4.69 -15.57
CA HIS A 14 19.19 -3.38 -14.92
C HIS A 14 17.81 -2.90 -14.44
N ASN A 15 16.77 -3.12 -15.26
CA ASN A 15 15.37 -2.74 -15.00
C ASN A 15 14.50 -3.87 -14.42
N VAL A 16 15.06 -5.06 -14.17
CA VAL A 16 14.33 -6.22 -13.63
C VAL A 16 15.12 -6.78 -12.46
N ARG A 17 14.68 -6.46 -11.24
CA ARG A 17 15.36 -6.83 -9.99
C ARG A 17 14.34 -7.20 -8.92
N PRO A 18 14.69 -8.13 -8.00
CA PRO A 18 13.83 -8.43 -6.88
C PRO A 18 13.80 -7.28 -5.87
N ILE A 19 12.70 -7.18 -5.13
CA ILE A 19 12.61 -6.32 -3.94
C ILE A 19 13.21 -7.04 -2.72
N CYS A 20 13.76 -6.30 -1.77
CA CYS A 20 14.21 -6.88 -0.51
C CYS A 20 13.02 -7.21 0.40
N LEU A 21 13.02 -8.40 1.00
CA LEU A 21 12.15 -8.71 2.12
C LEU A 21 12.77 -8.18 3.43
N PRO A 22 11.95 -7.79 4.42
CA PRO A 22 12.46 -7.35 5.71
C PRO A 22 13.06 -8.55 6.45
N GLU A 23 14.16 -8.32 7.19
CA GLU A 23 14.82 -9.38 7.99
C GLU A 23 13.89 -9.96 9.06
N LYS A 24 13.02 -9.10 9.61
CA LYS A 24 11.96 -9.46 10.53
C LYS A 24 10.70 -8.75 10.08
N MET A 25 9.60 -9.49 9.93
CA MET A 25 8.30 -8.86 9.70
C MET A 25 7.88 -8.14 10.98
N GLU A 26 7.50 -6.87 10.84
CA GLU A 26 6.86 -6.15 11.93
C GLU A 26 5.44 -6.68 12.10
N THR A 27 5.14 -7.20 13.29
CA THR A 27 3.83 -7.76 13.60
C THR A 27 2.90 -6.73 14.23
N GLN A 28 3.42 -5.57 14.64
CA GLN A 28 2.65 -4.45 15.19
C GLN A 28 2.66 -3.29 14.19
N VAL A 29 1.56 -3.11 13.46
CA VAL A 29 1.46 -2.11 12.39
C VAL A 29 1.70 -0.70 12.92
N ASP A 30 1.28 -0.41 14.15
CA ASP A 30 1.44 0.91 14.77
C ASP A 30 2.91 1.32 15.00
N LYS A 31 3.87 0.39 15.02
CA LYS A 31 5.30 0.76 15.03
C LYS A 31 5.79 1.32 13.69
N LEU A 32 4.99 1.15 12.64
CA LEU A 32 5.24 1.75 11.34
C LEU A 32 4.54 3.10 11.18
N ALA A 33 3.74 3.55 12.15
CA ALA A 33 3.09 4.85 12.11
C ALA A 33 4.11 5.98 11.91
N ASP A 34 3.67 7.02 11.20
CA ASP A 34 4.45 8.20 10.81
C ASP A 34 5.64 7.92 9.87
N HIS A 35 5.91 6.65 9.52
CA HIS A 35 6.89 6.34 8.49
C HIS A 35 6.37 6.70 7.09
N ALA A 36 7.28 7.26 6.28
CA ALA A 36 7.06 7.44 4.85
C ALA A 36 7.20 6.12 4.09
N VAL A 37 6.23 5.86 3.22
CA VAL A 37 6.14 4.65 2.41
C VAL A 37 5.82 5.04 0.97
N ILE A 38 6.19 4.18 0.02
CA ILE A 38 6.03 4.42 -1.40
C ILE A 38 5.06 3.39 -1.96
N LEU A 39 3.95 3.88 -2.46
CA LEU A 39 3.03 3.14 -3.31
C LEU A 39 3.56 3.16 -4.74
N VAL A 40 3.52 2.02 -5.44
CA VAL A 40 3.87 1.92 -6.87
C VAL A 40 2.80 1.11 -7.58
N GLY A 41 2.35 1.57 -8.74
CA GLY A 41 1.33 0.87 -9.50
C GLY A 41 1.05 1.43 -10.89
N TRP A 42 0.12 0.78 -11.58
CA TRP A 42 -0.39 1.13 -12.92
C TRP A 42 -1.90 1.39 -12.90
N GLY A 43 -2.49 1.50 -11.71
CA GLY A 43 -3.89 1.77 -11.54
C GLY A 43 -4.31 3.12 -12.12
N LYS A 44 -5.62 3.37 -12.06
CA LYS A 44 -6.22 4.61 -12.55
C LYS A 44 -5.63 5.82 -11.81
N GLN A 45 -5.46 6.93 -12.52
CA GLN A 45 -5.07 8.20 -11.90
C GLN A 45 -6.25 8.93 -11.24
N GLN A 46 -7.46 8.70 -11.75
CA GLN A 46 -8.69 9.30 -11.23
C GLN A 46 -9.77 8.22 -11.18
N SER A 47 -10.61 8.25 -10.16
CA SER A 47 -11.64 7.22 -9.93
C SER A 47 -12.59 7.07 -11.12
N ASP A 48 -12.87 8.18 -11.82
CA ASP A 48 -13.84 8.24 -12.93
C ASP A 48 -13.20 8.02 -14.31
N SER A 49 -11.87 7.83 -14.39
CA SER A 49 -11.22 7.55 -15.67
C SER A 49 -11.45 6.08 -16.07
N ASN A 50 -11.66 5.82 -17.36
CA ASN A 50 -11.68 4.44 -17.87
C ASN A 50 -10.28 3.92 -18.25
N ASP A 51 -9.32 4.83 -18.36
CA ASP A 51 -7.98 4.50 -18.82
C ASP A 51 -7.06 4.12 -17.65
N LEU A 52 -6.35 3.01 -17.83
CA LEU A 52 -5.18 2.67 -17.04
C LEU A 52 -3.98 3.48 -17.53
N THR A 53 -3.00 3.72 -16.65
CA THR A 53 -1.80 4.44 -17.06
C THR A 53 -0.87 3.55 -17.87
N GLU A 54 -0.42 4.02 -19.03
CA GLU A 54 0.62 3.33 -19.84
C GLU A 54 1.97 3.26 -19.12
N SER A 55 2.25 4.22 -18.24
CA SER A 55 3.49 4.31 -17.46
C SER A 55 3.20 4.19 -15.97
N TYR A 56 4.01 3.39 -15.28
CA TYR A 56 3.91 3.24 -13.83
C TYR A 56 4.02 4.58 -13.12
N LYS A 57 3.34 4.69 -11.98
CA LYS A 57 3.42 5.84 -11.08
C LYS A 57 3.82 5.39 -9.69
N ASN A 58 4.33 6.35 -8.92
CA ASN A 58 4.56 6.15 -7.50
C ASN A 58 4.03 7.35 -6.71
N ALA A 59 3.70 7.11 -5.45
CA ALA A 59 3.24 8.12 -4.52
C ALA A 59 3.86 7.89 -3.14
N GLN A 60 4.32 8.97 -2.50
CA GLN A 60 4.77 8.92 -1.12
C GLN A 60 3.57 9.12 -0.19
N LEU A 61 3.34 8.16 0.69
CA LEU A 61 2.27 8.16 1.69
C LEU A 61 2.88 8.12 3.10
N ILE A 62 2.06 8.44 4.10
CA ILE A 62 2.40 8.27 5.52
C ILE A 62 1.51 7.17 6.09
N VAL A 63 2.10 6.27 6.89
CA VAL A 63 1.36 5.27 7.65
C VAL A 63 0.72 5.94 8.87
N TYR A 64 -0.55 5.68 9.11
CA TYR A 64 -1.29 6.20 10.25
C TYR A 64 -1.50 5.14 11.32
N HIS A 65 -1.56 5.58 12.58
CA HIS A 65 -2.01 4.74 13.68
C HIS A 65 -3.37 4.11 13.41
N GLN A 66 -3.52 2.83 13.72
CA GLN A 66 -4.75 2.07 13.58
C GLN A 66 -5.90 2.73 14.33
N ALA A 67 -5.65 3.27 15.52
CA ALA A 67 -6.64 4.02 16.30
C ALA A 67 -7.22 5.20 15.49
N ARG A 68 -6.36 5.99 14.83
CA ARG A 68 -6.80 7.13 13.99
C ARG A 68 -7.65 6.67 12.81
N CYS A 69 -7.26 5.58 12.15
CA CYS A 69 -8.04 5.07 11.01
C CYS A 69 -9.36 4.43 11.45
N ASN A 70 -9.37 3.75 12.60
CA ASN A 70 -10.59 3.23 13.22
C ASN A 70 -11.55 4.33 13.64
N ASP A 71 -11.04 5.45 14.14
CA ASP A 71 -11.84 6.65 14.43
C ASP A 71 -12.42 7.25 13.15
N SER A 72 -11.63 7.33 12.07
CA SER A 72 -12.12 7.78 10.75
C SER A 72 -13.25 6.88 10.22
N VAL A 73 -13.13 5.56 10.34
CA VAL A 73 -14.19 4.60 9.97
C VAL A 73 -15.41 4.73 10.88
N ARG A 74 -15.23 5.03 12.18
CA ARG A 74 -16.34 5.23 13.11
C ARG A 74 -17.09 6.55 12.86
N ASN A 75 -16.40 7.55 12.33
CA ASN A 75 -16.96 8.88 12.08
C ASN A 75 -17.43 9.07 10.63
N SER A 76 -17.20 8.09 9.74
CA SER A 76 -17.69 8.15 8.37
C SER A 76 -19.21 7.95 8.33
N ASN A 77 -19.89 8.87 7.64
CA ASN A 77 -21.34 8.94 7.52
C ASN A 77 -21.78 8.69 6.07
N GLY A 78 -23.09 8.49 5.87
CA GLY A 78 -23.67 8.23 4.54
C GLY A 78 -23.35 6.84 3.99
N ASP A 79 -23.73 6.62 2.74
CA ASP A 79 -23.65 5.31 2.09
C ASP A 79 -22.22 4.76 2.03
N ILE A 80 -21.23 5.62 1.78
CA ILE A 80 -19.81 5.25 1.77
C ILE A 80 -19.36 4.82 3.17
N GLY A 81 -19.77 5.54 4.22
CA GLY A 81 -19.45 5.17 5.60
C GLY A 81 -20.06 3.84 6.01
N TYR A 82 -21.30 3.56 5.58
CA TYR A 82 -21.94 2.26 5.78
C TYR A 82 -21.20 1.14 5.05
N LEU A 83 -20.85 1.34 3.77
CA LEU A 83 -20.12 0.35 2.96
C LEU A 83 -18.76 0.02 3.57
N ILE A 84 -17.98 1.03 4.00
CA ILE A 84 -16.67 0.81 4.62
C ILE A 84 -16.79 -0.07 5.87
N ARG A 85 -17.81 0.13 6.71
CA ARG A 85 -18.02 -0.69 7.92
C ARG A 85 -18.42 -2.14 7.59
N GLN A 86 -19.11 -2.35 6.46
CA GLN A 86 -19.44 -3.69 5.98
C GLN A 86 -18.20 -4.40 5.40
N LEU A 87 -17.36 -3.68 4.65
CA LEU A 87 -16.13 -4.22 4.06
C LEU A 87 -15.01 -4.43 5.09
N LEU A 88 -14.98 -3.61 6.16
CA LEU A 88 -13.99 -3.68 7.23
C LEU A 88 -14.66 -3.93 8.60
N PRO A 89 -15.31 -5.10 8.81
CA PRO A 89 -16.05 -5.38 10.05
C PRO A 89 -15.13 -5.50 11.27
N ARG A 90 -13.89 -5.96 11.06
CA ARG A 90 -12.84 -6.03 12.10
C ARG A 90 -12.09 -4.71 12.28
N LYS A 91 -12.37 -3.71 11.45
CA LYS A 91 -11.63 -2.44 11.36
C LYS A 91 -10.13 -2.68 11.09
N PHE A 92 -9.28 -1.67 11.30
CA PHE A 92 -7.84 -1.82 11.20
C PHE A 92 -7.30 -2.54 12.43
N THR A 93 -6.79 -3.75 12.22
CA THR A 93 -6.01 -4.59 13.15
C THR A 93 -4.63 -4.85 12.55
N ASP A 94 -3.75 -5.62 13.21
CA ASP A 94 -2.40 -5.90 12.70
C ASP A 94 -2.36 -6.68 11.36
N ASP A 95 -3.52 -7.10 10.85
CA ASP A 95 -3.69 -7.65 9.50
C ASP A 95 -3.85 -6.57 8.42
N LEU A 96 -4.00 -5.29 8.79
CA LEU A 96 -4.31 -4.18 7.90
C LEU A 96 -3.56 -2.91 8.28
N MET A 97 -2.87 -2.35 7.29
CA MET A 97 -2.20 -1.06 7.39
C MET A 97 -3.04 0.05 6.77
N CYS A 98 -3.06 1.20 7.41
CA CYS A 98 -3.67 2.42 6.90
C CYS A 98 -2.57 3.40 6.49
N ALA A 99 -2.56 3.83 5.23
CA ALA A 99 -1.61 4.81 4.73
C ALA A 99 -2.29 5.79 3.77
N GLY A 100 -1.83 7.04 3.77
CA GLY A 100 -2.38 8.06 2.88
C GLY A 100 -1.58 9.36 2.89
N PHE A 101 -1.91 10.25 1.96
CA PHE A 101 -1.37 11.60 1.95
C PHE A 101 -2.16 12.51 2.91
N TYR A 102 -1.47 13.41 3.61
CA TYR A 102 -2.08 14.21 4.68
C TYR A 102 -3.16 15.19 4.20
N LEU A 103 -3.10 15.65 2.94
CA LEU A 103 -4.16 16.46 2.32
C LEU A 103 -5.25 15.63 1.64
N GLY A 104 -5.16 14.29 1.70
CA GLY A 104 -6.02 13.40 0.92
C GLY A 104 -5.76 13.46 -0.59
N GLY A 105 -6.62 12.82 -1.37
CA GLY A 105 -6.58 12.85 -2.85
C GLY A 105 -5.46 12.03 -3.50
N ILE A 106 -4.50 11.52 -2.73
CA ILE A 106 -3.42 10.64 -3.21
C ILE A 106 -3.44 9.34 -2.40
N GLY A 107 -3.54 8.21 -3.12
CA GLY A 107 -3.61 6.87 -2.56
C GLY A 107 -3.65 5.82 -3.66
N SER A 108 -3.95 4.58 -3.30
CA SER A 108 -4.22 3.51 -4.26
C SER A 108 -5.56 3.71 -4.96
N CYS A 109 -5.64 3.29 -6.21
CA CYS A 109 -6.89 3.26 -6.98
C CYS A 109 -7.12 1.87 -7.60
N PHE A 110 -8.18 1.73 -8.37
CA PHE A 110 -8.48 0.52 -9.14
C PHE A 110 -7.29 0.16 -10.04
N GLY A 111 -6.81 -1.07 -9.92
CA GLY A 111 -5.65 -1.59 -10.66
C GLY A 111 -4.34 -1.55 -9.88
N ASP A 112 -4.29 -0.93 -8.69
CA ASP A 112 -3.10 -0.98 -7.81
C ASP A 112 -3.14 -2.16 -6.81
N SER A 113 -4.23 -2.92 -6.77
CA SER A 113 -4.39 -4.10 -5.92
C SER A 113 -3.30 -5.13 -6.18
N GLY A 114 -2.68 -5.67 -5.14
CA GLY A 114 -1.58 -6.63 -5.28
C GLY A 114 -0.21 -5.99 -5.48
N GLY A 115 -0.16 -4.66 -5.70
CA GLY A 115 1.07 -3.90 -5.77
C GLY A 115 1.83 -3.87 -4.43
N PRO A 116 3.16 -3.67 -4.46
CA PRO A 116 3.94 -3.58 -3.25
C PRO A 116 3.89 -2.16 -2.66
N LEU A 117 3.71 -2.09 -1.35
CA LEU A 117 4.03 -0.92 -0.55
C LEU A 117 5.48 -1.03 -0.09
N LEU A 118 6.29 0.00 -0.36
CA LEU A 118 7.73 -0.02 -0.18
C LEU A 118 8.18 0.93 0.92
N LYS A 119 9.20 0.54 1.69
CA LYS A 119 9.93 1.43 2.60
C LYS A 119 11.34 1.64 2.10
N LYS A 120 11.80 2.89 2.13
CA LYS A 120 13.19 3.26 1.82
C LYS A 120 14.09 2.86 2.99
N ILE A 121 15.16 2.12 2.71
CA ILE A 121 16.19 1.77 3.71
C ILE A 121 17.39 2.69 3.48
N TYR A 122 17.82 3.35 4.54
CA TYR A 122 19.00 4.21 4.54
C TYR A 122 20.24 3.39 4.94
N GLY A 123 21.27 3.43 4.08
CA GLY A 123 22.57 2.78 4.26
C GLY A 123 23.54 3.28 3.19
N ASN A 124 24.63 2.57 2.94
CA ASN A 124 25.64 2.98 1.93
C ASN A 124 25.10 2.98 0.48
N LEU A 125 23.97 2.30 0.23
CA LEU A 125 23.27 2.30 -1.05
C LEU A 125 21.77 2.49 -0.82
N LEU A 126 21.12 3.20 -1.74
CA LEU A 126 19.66 3.33 -1.76
C LEU A 126 19.02 1.96 -2.04
N LYS A 127 18.28 1.44 -1.06
CA LYS A 127 17.53 0.19 -1.17
C LYS A 127 16.08 0.40 -0.75
N TYR A 128 15.22 -0.45 -1.26
CA TYR A 128 13.80 -0.50 -0.90
C TYR A 128 13.48 -1.89 -0.36
N THR A 129 12.62 -1.94 0.65
CA THR A 129 12.06 -3.19 1.15
C THR A 129 10.56 -3.19 1.00
N TYR A 130 10.02 -4.36 0.67
CA TYR A 130 8.60 -4.63 0.71
C TYR A 130 8.11 -4.61 2.15
N ILE A 131 7.00 -3.92 2.42
CA ILE A 131 6.39 -3.89 3.75
C ILE A 131 4.95 -4.40 3.75
N TRP A 132 4.18 -4.19 2.68
CA TRP A 132 2.76 -4.56 2.63
C TRP A 132 2.26 -4.75 1.18
N VAL A 133 1.12 -5.43 1.01
CA VAL A 133 0.40 -5.50 -0.27
C VAL A 133 -0.76 -4.51 -0.28
N THR A 134 -0.91 -3.72 -1.34
CA THR A 134 -2.04 -2.79 -1.48
C THR A 134 -3.35 -3.48 -1.82
N PHE A 135 -4.42 -2.93 -1.24
CA PHE A 135 -5.82 -3.29 -1.51
C PHE A 135 -6.64 -1.98 -1.51
N PRO A 136 -7.48 -1.73 -2.54
CA PRO A 136 -8.30 -0.52 -2.66
C PRO A 136 -9.57 -0.59 -1.79
#